data_AF-A0A7K6GAK5-F1
#
_entry.id   AF-A0A7K6GAK5-F1
#
_cell.length_a   1.000
_cell.length_b   1.000
_cell.length_c   1.000
_cell.angle_alpha   90.00
_cell.angle_beta   90.00
_cell.angle_gamma   90.00
#
_symmetry.space_group_name_H-M   'P 1'
#
loop_
_entity.id
_entity.type
_entity.pdbx_description
1 polymer ?
#
loop_
_entity_poly.entity_id
_entity_poly.type
_entity_poly.pdbx_seq_one_letter_code
_entity_poly.pdbx_strand_id
1 'polypeptide(L)'
;QDAHELFHVLTSSLEDERDRQPRVTHLFDVHSLEQPEITQKQISCRTRGSLPPVSNHWKSQHPFHGRLTSNMVCKHCEHQSPVRFDTFDSLSLSIPAAVWGRPMTLDHCLHHFISSESVKDVVCDNCTKIQAEGILNGQSIENQRTTFVKQLKLGKLPQCLCIHLQRLSWSNQGTPLKRHEHVQFNEFLVMDIYKYRVPSPKSSQEQLSQKNSEETMPGTKDGRAGKPPEAEQPLGTKPLFMNGASSSSSSSSFLMSPGAFPLAAFPEC
;
A
#
# COMPACT_ATOMS: atom_id res chain seq x y z
N GLN A 1 29.72 -12.96 -6.84
CA GLN A 1 28.34 -12.85 -7.36
C GLN A 1 27.50 -12.11 -6.34
N ASP A 2 26.44 -11.43 -6.78
CA ASP A 2 25.51 -10.74 -5.88
C ASP A 2 24.53 -11.77 -5.29
N ALA A 3 24.38 -11.78 -3.96
CA ALA A 3 23.48 -12.71 -3.28
C ALA A 3 22.00 -12.41 -3.57
N HIS A 4 21.65 -11.15 -3.85
CA HIS A 4 20.30 -10.74 -4.23
C HIS A 4 19.94 -11.26 -5.62
N GLU A 5 20.89 -11.24 -6.55
CA GLU A 5 20.74 -11.83 -7.88
C GLU A 5 20.53 -13.35 -7.79
N LEU A 6 21.36 -14.05 -7.01
CA LEU A 6 21.20 -15.50 -6.78
C LEU A 6 19.86 -15.85 -6.15
N PHE A 7 19.36 -15.05 -5.20
CA PHE A 7 18.03 -15.24 -4.62
C PHE A 7 16.93 -15.22 -5.70
N HIS A 8 16.99 -14.27 -6.63
CA HIS A 8 16.02 -14.20 -7.72
C HIS A 8 16.15 -15.34 -8.73
N VAL A 9 17.37 -15.82 -9.00
CA VAL A 9 17.58 -17.04 -9.81
C VAL A 9 16.89 -18.25 -9.16
N LEU A 10 16.98 -18.37 -7.83
CA LEU A 10 16.32 -19.46 -7.10
C LEU A 10 14.80 -19.32 -7.13
N THR A 11 14.25 -18.13 -6.83
CA THR A 11 12.79 -17.94 -6.83
C THR A 11 12.19 -18.12 -8.22
N SER A 12 12.82 -17.58 -9.27
CA SER A 12 12.36 -17.79 -10.64
C SER A 12 12.42 -19.26 -11.06
N SER A 13 13.46 -19.99 -10.64
CA SER A 13 13.56 -21.44 -10.92
C SER A 13 12.42 -22.23 -10.26
N LEU A 14 12.02 -21.86 -9.05
CA LEU A 14 10.87 -22.47 -8.37
C LEU A 14 9.54 -22.14 -9.06
N GLU A 15 9.40 -20.92 -9.59
CA GLU A 15 8.23 -20.53 -10.37
C GLU A 15 8.15 -21.31 -11.70
N ASP A 16 9.26 -21.40 -12.43
CA ASP A 16 9.37 -22.20 -13.66
C ASP A 16 9.09 -23.68 -13.40
N GLU A 17 9.59 -24.24 -12.30
CA GLU A 17 9.33 -25.62 -11.89
C GLU A 17 7.85 -25.85 -11.57
N ARG A 18 7.21 -24.91 -10.86
CA ARG A 18 5.76 -24.96 -10.58
C ARG A 18 4.94 -24.90 -11.87
N ASP A 19 5.29 -23.97 -12.76
CA ASP A 19 4.47 -23.67 -13.94
C ASP A 19 4.65 -24.71 -15.05
N ARG A 20 5.71 -25.53 -14.97
CA ARG A 20 5.83 -26.75 -15.77
C ARG A 20 4.71 -27.73 -15.41
N GLN A 21 3.82 -27.98 -16.38
CA GLN A 21 2.96 -29.16 -16.32
C GLN A 21 3.82 -30.43 -16.30
N PRO A 22 3.67 -31.30 -15.29
CA PRO A 22 4.33 -32.61 -15.32
C PRO A 22 3.87 -33.36 -16.57
N ARG A 23 4.81 -33.73 -17.46
CA ARG A 23 4.50 -34.63 -18.59
C ARG A 23 4.15 -36.04 -18.12
N VAL A 24 4.55 -36.38 -16.89
CA VAL A 24 4.28 -37.63 -16.19
C VAL A 24 3.90 -37.25 -14.77
N THR A 25 2.81 -37.80 -14.27
CA THR A 25 2.34 -37.60 -12.89
C THR A 25 3.41 -38.08 -11.91
N HIS A 26 3.74 -37.27 -10.91
CA HIS A 26 4.84 -37.54 -9.98
C HIS A 26 4.59 -38.87 -9.24
N LEU A 27 5.64 -39.63 -8.89
CA LEU A 27 5.48 -40.96 -8.26
C LEU A 27 4.77 -40.89 -6.88
N PHE A 28 4.85 -39.73 -6.21
CA PHE A 28 4.14 -39.44 -4.96
C PHE A 28 2.72 -38.90 -5.15
N ASP A 29 2.32 -38.67 -6.41
CA ASP A 29 0.97 -38.25 -6.78
C ASP A 29 0.11 -39.50 -7.02
N VAL A 30 -0.01 -40.30 -5.95
CA VAL A 30 -0.74 -41.59 -5.94
C VAL A 30 -2.20 -41.42 -6.40
N HIS A 31 -2.79 -40.24 -6.21
CA HIS A 31 -4.12 -39.92 -6.70
C HIS A 31 -4.23 -39.84 -8.23
N SER A 32 -3.15 -39.49 -8.94
CA SER A 32 -3.12 -39.52 -10.40
C SER A 32 -3.02 -40.95 -10.95
N LEU A 33 -2.51 -41.90 -10.15
CA LEU A 33 -2.50 -43.34 -10.45
C LEU A 33 -3.84 -44.02 -10.11
N GLU A 34 -4.72 -43.35 -9.33
CA GLU A 34 -6.04 -43.86 -8.96
C GLU A 34 -7.15 -43.53 -9.98
N GLN A 35 -6.85 -42.83 -11.08
CA GLN A 35 -7.76 -42.84 -12.23
C GLN A 35 -7.56 -44.15 -13.00
N PRO A 36 -8.53 -45.08 -12.99
CA PRO A 36 -8.45 -46.22 -13.88
C PRO A 36 -8.70 -45.71 -15.29
N GLU A 37 -7.69 -45.78 -16.16
CA GLU A 37 -7.95 -45.97 -17.59
C GLU A 37 -8.78 -47.25 -17.70
N ILE A 38 -10.05 -47.08 -18.02
CA ILE A 38 -11.01 -48.17 -18.11
C ILE A 38 -10.59 -49.07 -19.28
N THR A 39 -9.86 -50.14 -18.99
CA THR A 39 -10.02 -51.40 -19.72
C THR A 39 -10.68 -52.38 -18.76
N GLN A 40 -12.01 -52.38 -18.86
CA GLN A 40 -12.98 -53.27 -18.23
C GLN A 40 -12.43 -54.63 -17.77
N LYS A 41 -12.09 -54.76 -16.49
CA LYS A 41 -12.18 -56.02 -15.72
C LYS A 41 -12.29 -55.73 -14.22
N GLN A 42 -13.52 -55.90 -13.75
CA GLN A 42 -14.05 -55.96 -12.39
C GLN A 42 -13.01 -56.11 -11.25
N ILE A 43 -12.77 -55.03 -10.51
CA ILE A 43 -12.34 -55.10 -9.10
C ILE A 43 -13.20 -54.10 -8.31
N SER A 44 -13.95 -54.60 -7.34
CA SER A 44 -14.86 -53.80 -6.49
C SER A 44 -14.20 -53.56 -5.14
N CYS A 45 -13.76 -52.32 -4.89
CA CYS A 45 -13.40 -51.84 -3.56
C CYS A 45 -14.56 -51.04 -2.97
N ARG A 46 -15.04 -51.43 -1.77
CA ARG A 46 -16.20 -50.85 -1.08
C ARG A 46 -15.79 -49.88 0.03
N THR A 47 -15.07 -48.82 -0.29
CA THR A 47 -14.85 -47.71 0.64
C THR A 47 -15.60 -46.49 0.12
N ARG A 48 -16.85 -46.32 0.56
CA ARG A 48 -17.76 -45.27 0.10
C ARG A 48 -17.53 -44.01 0.96
N GLY A 49 -16.55 -43.20 0.57
CA GLY A 49 -16.33 -41.86 1.09
C GLY A 49 -15.49 -41.07 0.11
N SER A 50 -15.96 -39.89 -0.32
CA SER A 50 -15.12 -38.96 -1.08
C SER A 50 -14.04 -38.45 -0.14
N LEU A 51 -12.79 -38.76 -0.41
CA LEU A 51 -11.69 -38.05 0.24
C LEU A 51 -11.80 -36.56 -0.13
N PRO A 52 -11.54 -35.63 0.81
CA PRO A 52 -11.46 -34.21 0.47
C PRO A 52 -10.37 -34.04 -0.61
N PRO A 53 -10.57 -33.15 -1.60
CA PRO A 53 -9.53 -32.88 -2.58
C PRO A 53 -8.27 -32.44 -1.84
N VAL A 54 -7.23 -33.28 -1.87
CA VAL A 54 -5.93 -32.94 -1.28
C VAL A 54 -5.40 -31.76 -2.08
N SER A 55 -5.18 -30.64 -1.41
CA SER A 55 -4.64 -29.43 -2.01
C SER A 55 -3.34 -29.79 -2.75
N ASN A 56 -3.32 -29.55 -4.07
CA ASN A 56 -2.11 -29.67 -4.87
C ASN A 56 -1.12 -28.60 -4.45
N HIS A 57 -0.36 -28.87 -3.38
CA HIS A 57 0.62 -27.96 -2.77
C HIS A 57 1.66 -27.46 -3.78
N TRP A 58 1.96 -28.23 -4.82
CA TRP A 58 2.81 -27.81 -5.92
C TRP A 58 2.27 -26.60 -6.69
N LYS A 59 0.95 -26.37 -6.74
CA LYS A 59 0.34 -25.19 -7.39
C LYS A 59 0.39 -23.92 -6.54
N SER A 60 0.82 -24.02 -5.29
CA SER A 60 0.91 -22.86 -4.41
C SER A 60 2.16 -22.03 -4.74
N GLN A 61 2.03 -20.72 -4.63
CA GLN A 61 3.15 -19.79 -4.78
C GLN A 61 4.17 -20.02 -3.65
N HIS A 62 5.46 -19.89 -3.94
CA HIS A 62 6.48 -19.97 -2.90
C HIS A 62 6.26 -18.87 -1.83
N PRO A 63 6.72 -19.06 -0.58
CA PRO A 63 6.31 -18.21 0.54
C PRO A 63 6.80 -16.76 0.46
N PHE A 64 7.77 -16.47 -0.44
CA PHE A 64 8.27 -15.12 -0.74
C PHE A 64 7.38 -14.31 -1.70
N HIS A 65 6.39 -14.93 -2.35
CA HIS A 65 5.58 -14.28 -3.37
C HIS A 65 4.57 -13.27 -2.78
N GLY A 66 4.86 -11.99 -2.94
CA GLY A 66 4.02 -10.86 -2.56
C GLY A 66 3.43 -10.11 -3.76
N ARG A 67 2.59 -9.09 -3.48
CA ARG A 67 2.06 -8.17 -4.51
C ARG A 67 2.16 -6.71 -4.08
N LEU A 68 2.64 -5.86 -4.98
CA LEU A 68 2.60 -4.41 -4.90
C LEU A 68 1.37 -3.87 -5.65
N THR A 69 0.82 -2.76 -5.18
CA THR A 69 -0.17 -1.97 -5.92
C THR A 69 0.50 -0.71 -6.45
N SER A 70 0.36 -0.42 -7.74
CA SER A 70 0.79 0.84 -8.36
C SER A 70 -0.43 1.69 -8.69
N ASN A 71 -0.59 2.81 -7.99
CA ASN A 71 -1.63 3.80 -8.25
C ASN A 71 -1.03 4.97 -9.03
N MET A 72 -1.72 5.45 -10.05
CA MET A 72 -1.28 6.60 -10.85
C MET A 72 -2.44 7.54 -11.12
N VAL A 73 -2.24 8.85 -10.92
CA VAL A 73 -3.23 9.90 -11.18
C VAL A 73 -2.58 11.00 -12.01
N CYS A 74 -3.20 11.39 -13.13
CA CYS A 74 -2.71 12.48 -13.96
C CYS A 74 -2.88 13.81 -13.21
N LYS A 75 -1.83 14.64 -13.16
CA LYS A 75 -1.91 15.98 -12.53
C LYS A 75 -2.66 17.00 -13.39
N HIS A 76 -2.87 16.72 -14.67
CA HIS A 76 -3.51 17.67 -15.59
C HIS A 76 -5.03 17.50 -15.62
N CYS A 77 -5.51 16.28 -15.86
CA CYS A 77 -6.95 16.00 -15.95
C CYS A 77 -7.52 15.29 -14.72
N GLU A 78 -6.70 15.05 -13.68
CA GLU A 78 -7.09 14.38 -12.43
C GLU A 78 -7.63 12.94 -12.58
N HIS A 79 -7.57 12.39 -13.80
CA HIS A 79 -7.99 11.04 -14.07
C HIS A 79 -7.04 10.02 -13.41
N GLN A 80 -7.62 9.10 -12.63
CA GLN A 80 -6.91 7.99 -12.01
C GLN A 80 -6.84 6.80 -12.98
N SER A 81 -5.62 6.33 -13.25
CA SER A 81 -5.39 5.09 -13.99
C SER A 81 -5.83 3.88 -13.16
N PRO A 82 -6.27 2.78 -13.80
CA PRO A 82 -6.55 1.53 -13.12
C PRO A 82 -5.36 1.08 -12.25
N VAL A 83 -5.66 0.58 -11.05
CA VAL A 83 -4.63 0.12 -10.11
C VAL A 83 -3.96 -1.13 -10.68
N ARG A 84 -2.64 -1.09 -10.87
CA ARG A 84 -1.86 -2.25 -11.32
C ARG A 84 -1.37 -3.07 -10.12
N PHE A 85 -1.35 -4.39 -10.28
CA PHE A 85 -0.83 -5.31 -9.28
C PHE A 85 0.39 -6.04 -9.83
N ASP A 86 1.56 -5.69 -9.31
CA ASP A 86 2.85 -6.27 -9.72
C ASP A 86 3.31 -7.27 -8.66
N THR A 87 3.87 -8.41 -9.07
CA THR A 87 4.41 -9.42 -8.15
C THR A 87 5.79 -9.01 -7.65
N PHE A 88 6.19 -9.50 -6.48
CA PHE A 88 7.55 -9.35 -5.97
C PHE A 88 7.96 -10.54 -5.11
N ASP A 89 9.24 -10.89 -5.14
CA ASP A 89 9.84 -11.89 -4.23
C ASP A 89 10.72 -11.25 -3.16
N SER A 90 11.16 -10.02 -3.42
CA SER A 90 11.91 -9.19 -2.48
C SER A 90 11.54 -7.71 -2.64
N LEU A 91 11.71 -6.94 -1.57
CA LEU A 91 11.62 -5.47 -1.62
C LEU A 91 13.02 -4.89 -1.71
N SER A 92 13.37 -4.34 -2.88
CA SER A 92 14.63 -3.60 -3.07
C SER A 92 14.43 -2.14 -2.68
N LEU A 93 14.98 -1.76 -1.53
CA LEU A 93 14.82 -0.44 -0.94
C LEU A 93 16.07 0.41 -1.21
N SER A 94 15.89 1.56 -1.84
CA SER A 94 16.93 2.58 -1.90
C SER A 94 17.19 3.12 -0.49
N ILE A 95 18.46 3.36 -0.16
CA ILE A 95 18.84 4.01 1.10
C ILE A 95 18.77 5.53 0.86
N PRO A 96 17.83 6.27 1.49
CA PRO A 96 17.74 7.71 1.35
C PRO A 96 19.03 8.42 1.80
N ALA A 97 19.22 9.67 1.38
CA ALA A 97 20.37 10.46 1.85
C ALA A 97 20.31 10.64 3.38
N ALA A 98 21.44 10.43 4.06
CA ALA A 98 21.51 10.58 5.50
C ALA A 98 21.27 12.05 5.89
N VAL A 99 20.35 12.28 6.82
CA VAL A 99 20.12 13.59 7.43
C VAL A 99 20.99 13.69 8.67
N TRP A 100 21.76 14.77 8.80
CA TRP A 100 22.66 14.97 9.94
C TRP A 100 21.91 14.84 11.27
N GLY A 101 22.49 14.07 12.20
CA GLY A 101 21.94 13.87 13.54
C GLY A 101 20.71 12.97 13.61
N ARG A 102 20.28 12.33 12.51
CA ARG A 102 19.18 11.34 12.52
C ARG A 102 19.68 9.96 12.10
N PRO A 103 19.43 8.90 12.88
CA PRO A 103 19.78 7.55 12.47
C PRO A 103 18.95 7.14 11.25
N MET A 104 19.60 6.46 10.31
CA MET A 104 18.94 5.86 9.15
C MET A 104 18.28 4.55 9.61
N THR A 105 16.96 4.41 9.42
CA THR A 105 16.19 3.22 9.85
C THR A 105 15.56 2.48 8.68
N LEU A 106 15.27 1.19 8.87
CA LEU A 106 14.54 0.38 7.89
C LEU A 106 13.14 0.95 7.61
N ASP A 107 12.44 1.42 8.64
CA ASP A 107 11.14 2.08 8.48
C ASP A 107 11.23 3.31 7.57
N HIS A 108 12.31 4.09 7.67
CA HIS A 108 12.51 5.23 6.77
C HIS A 108 12.71 4.79 5.32
N CYS A 109 13.44 3.70 5.07
CA CYS A 109 13.55 3.10 3.73
C CYS A 109 12.19 2.62 3.20
N LEU A 110 11.39 1.95 4.02
CA LEU A 110 10.06 1.44 3.65
C LEU A 110 9.09 2.58 3.35
N HIS A 111 9.09 3.63 4.18
CA HIS A 111 8.30 4.84 3.94
C HIS A 111 8.73 5.55 2.65
N HIS A 112 10.03 5.64 2.38
CA HIS A 112 10.52 6.20 1.13
C HIS A 112 10.04 5.37 -0.08
N PHE A 113 10.10 4.04 0.02
CA PHE A 113 9.64 3.12 -1.03
C PHE A 113 8.14 3.24 -1.36
N ILE A 114 7.27 3.45 -0.36
CA ILE A 114 5.82 3.64 -0.58
C ILE A 114 5.39 5.11 -0.73
N SER A 115 6.35 6.03 -0.75
CA SER A 115 6.06 7.46 -0.88
C SER A 115 5.51 7.79 -2.27
N SER A 116 4.65 8.81 -2.35
CA SER A 116 4.16 9.29 -3.63
C SER A 116 5.24 10.10 -4.34
N GLU A 117 5.41 9.84 -5.62
CA GLU A 117 6.39 10.52 -6.49
C GLU A 117 5.70 11.16 -7.69
N SER A 118 6.36 12.14 -8.32
CA SER A 118 5.86 12.77 -9.55
C SER A 118 6.66 12.25 -10.75
N VAL A 119 5.97 11.60 -11.69
CA VAL A 119 6.57 11.05 -12.91
C VAL A 119 6.16 11.92 -14.09
N LYS A 120 7.12 12.53 -14.77
CA LYS A 120 6.90 13.39 -15.94
C LYS A 120 6.83 12.56 -17.22
N ASP A 121 6.36 13.18 -18.31
CA ASP A 121 6.37 12.64 -19.67
C ASP A 121 5.61 11.31 -19.85
N VAL A 122 4.57 11.10 -19.04
CA VAL A 122 3.69 9.92 -19.11
C VAL A 122 2.53 10.20 -20.05
N VAL A 123 2.27 9.29 -20.98
CA VAL A 123 1.10 9.37 -21.87
C VAL A 123 -0.18 9.24 -21.04
N CYS A 124 -1.10 10.20 -21.20
CA CYS A 124 -2.40 10.20 -20.55
C CYS A 124 -3.50 9.98 -21.57
N ASP A 125 -4.09 8.79 -21.59
CA ASP A 125 -5.17 8.43 -22.51
C ASP A 125 -6.37 9.39 -22.41
N ASN A 126 -6.68 9.87 -21.20
CA ASN A 126 -7.79 10.81 -21.00
C ASN A 126 -7.49 12.18 -21.60
N CYS A 127 -6.28 12.72 -21.42
CA CYS A 127 -5.88 13.98 -22.07
C CYS A 127 -5.83 13.82 -23.59
N THR A 128 -5.35 12.68 -24.09
CA THR A 128 -5.32 12.40 -25.53
C THR A 128 -6.73 12.37 -26.11
N LYS A 129 -7.70 11.77 -25.40
CA LYS A 129 -9.12 11.77 -25.80
C LYS A 129 -9.73 13.16 -25.80
N ILE A 130 -9.50 13.95 -24.74
CA ILE A 130 -10.00 15.33 -24.64
C ILE A 130 -9.48 16.18 -25.80
N GLN A 131 -8.22 16.01 -26.18
CA GLN A 131 -7.65 16.71 -27.34
C GLN A 131 -8.27 16.22 -28.66
N ALA A 132 -8.44 14.91 -28.81
CA ALA A 132 -9.06 14.31 -29.99
C ALA A 132 -10.48 14.82 -30.23
N GLU A 133 -11.29 14.94 -29.18
CA GLU A 133 -12.66 15.45 -29.24
C GLU A 133 -12.72 16.94 -29.63
N GLY A 134 -11.68 17.71 -29.32
CA GLY A 134 -11.58 19.13 -29.68
C GLY A 134 -11.18 19.41 -31.13
N ILE A 135 -10.65 18.42 -31.87
CA ILE A 135 -10.13 18.60 -33.24
C ILE A 135 -11.09 17.97 -34.25
N LEU A 136 -11.90 18.79 -34.92
CA LEU A 136 -12.92 18.34 -35.89
C LEU A 136 -12.37 17.86 -37.26
N ASN A 137 -11.06 17.88 -37.50
CA ASN A 137 -10.51 17.84 -38.87
C ASN A 137 -9.45 16.77 -39.16
N GLY A 138 -9.66 15.50 -38.75
CA GLY A 138 -8.92 14.34 -39.28
C GLY A 138 -7.39 14.40 -39.18
N GLN A 139 -6.84 15.32 -38.39
CA GLN A 139 -5.41 15.46 -38.15
C GLN A 139 -4.94 14.31 -37.25
N SER A 140 -3.68 13.91 -37.42
CA SER A 140 -3.04 12.94 -36.55
C SER A 140 -3.06 13.44 -35.11
N ILE A 141 -3.78 12.74 -34.24
CA ILE A 141 -3.82 13.04 -32.80
C ILE A 141 -2.52 12.57 -32.18
N GLU A 142 -1.76 13.49 -31.59
CA GLU A 142 -0.57 13.15 -30.83
C GLU A 142 -0.92 12.72 -29.41
N ASN A 143 -0.21 11.70 -28.92
CA ASN A 143 -0.36 11.24 -27.55
C ASN A 143 0.02 12.35 -26.56
N GLN A 144 -0.94 12.76 -25.75
CA GLN A 144 -0.73 13.79 -24.75
C GLN A 144 0.10 13.24 -23.60
N ARG A 145 1.27 13.85 -23.38
CA ARG A 145 2.18 13.52 -22.29
C ARG A 145 2.05 14.52 -21.17
N THR A 146 1.93 14.03 -19.94
CA THR A 146 1.67 14.85 -18.75
C THR A 146 2.48 14.33 -17.56
N THR A 147 2.36 15.02 -16.42
CA THR A 147 2.91 14.54 -15.15
C THR A 147 1.86 13.75 -14.37
N PHE A 148 2.24 12.61 -13.82
CA PHE A 148 1.41 11.79 -12.95
C PHE A 148 1.96 11.79 -11.53
N VAL A 149 1.07 11.67 -10.54
CA VAL A 149 1.45 11.21 -9.20
C VAL A 149 1.39 9.69 -9.21
N LYS A 150 2.50 9.03 -8.88
CA LYS A 150 2.60 7.58 -8.76
C LYS A 150 2.84 7.21 -7.29
N GLN A 151 2.18 6.16 -6.80
CA GLN A 151 2.43 5.63 -5.46
C GLN A 151 2.40 4.11 -5.48
N LEU A 152 3.40 3.50 -4.85
CA LEU A 152 3.43 2.08 -4.55
C LEU A 152 2.90 1.81 -3.14
N LYS A 153 2.20 0.69 -2.94
CA LYS A 153 1.83 0.15 -1.62
C LYS A 153 1.86 -1.37 -1.65
N LEU A 154 1.89 -2.01 -0.48
CA LEU A 154 1.87 -3.47 -0.38
C LEU A 154 0.42 -3.98 -0.46
N GLY A 155 0.07 -4.66 -1.55
CA GLY A 155 -1.24 -5.28 -1.73
C GLY A 155 -1.37 -6.59 -0.96
N LYS A 156 -0.48 -7.56 -1.27
CA LYS A 156 -0.37 -8.84 -0.58
C LYS A 156 1.02 -8.96 0.04
N LEU A 157 1.07 -9.22 1.35
CA LEU A 157 2.32 -9.56 2.02
C LEU A 157 2.64 -11.05 1.83
N PRO A 158 3.91 -11.40 1.56
CA PRO A 158 4.37 -12.78 1.57
C PRO A 158 4.44 -13.31 3.01
N GLN A 159 4.49 -14.64 3.15
CA GLN A 159 4.74 -15.29 4.44
C GLN A 159 6.20 -15.09 4.87
N CYS A 160 7.13 -15.19 3.92
CA CYS A 160 8.54 -14.90 4.12
C CYS A 160 8.88 -13.60 3.38
N LEU A 161 9.27 -12.55 4.09
CA LEU A 161 9.62 -11.28 3.47
C LEU A 161 11.14 -11.16 3.28
N CYS A 162 11.59 -11.04 2.04
CA CYS A 162 12.98 -10.70 1.72
C CYS A 162 13.10 -9.18 1.54
N ILE A 163 13.96 -8.53 2.33
CA ILE A 163 14.28 -7.11 2.22
C ILE A 163 15.71 -6.96 1.73
N HIS A 164 15.86 -6.31 0.59
CA HIS A 164 17.14 -5.98 0.00
C HIS A 164 17.41 -4.48 0.17
N LEU A 165 18.41 -4.13 0.98
CA LEU A 165 18.89 -2.75 1.07
C LEU A 165 19.90 -2.49 -0.04
N GLN A 166 19.59 -1.57 -0.95
CA GLN A 166 20.44 -1.23 -2.10
C GLN A 166 21.70 -0.47 -1.65
N ARG A 167 22.72 -1.23 -1.23
CA ARG A 167 24.01 -0.68 -0.79
C ARG A 167 24.92 -0.29 -1.95
N LEU A 168 24.59 -0.62 -3.19
CA LEU A 168 25.28 -0.11 -4.36
C LEU A 168 24.38 0.94 -5.02
N SER A 169 24.91 2.16 -5.17
CA SER A 169 24.22 3.30 -5.77
C SER A 169 25.10 3.94 -6.83
N TRP A 170 24.55 4.86 -7.64
CA TRP A 170 25.33 5.62 -8.61
C TRP A 170 25.58 7.03 -8.09
N SER A 171 26.82 7.47 -8.16
CA SER A 171 27.17 8.87 -7.90
C SER A 171 26.69 9.76 -9.04
N ASN A 172 26.59 11.06 -8.76
CA ASN A 172 26.38 12.10 -9.77
C ASN A 172 27.51 12.20 -10.81
N GLN A 173 28.66 11.56 -10.56
CA GLN A 173 29.78 11.45 -11.52
C GLN A 173 29.68 10.18 -12.37
N GLY A 174 28.61 9.39 -12.24
CA GLY A 174 28.43 8.15 -13.00
C GLY A 174 29.35 7.02 -12.54
N THR A 175 29.77 7.02 -11.28
CA THR A 175 30.58 5.95 -10.69
C THR A 175 29.78 5.17 -9.64
N PRO A 176 30.01 3.85 -9.51
CA PRO A 176 29.36 3.06 -8.47
C PRO A 176 29.86 3.47 -7.08
N LEU A 177 28.92 3.69 -6.16
CA LEU A 177 29.16 4.11 -4.77
C LEU A 177 28.53 3.10 -3.81
N LYS A 178 29.37 2.52 -2.94
CA LYS A 178 28.92 1.64 -1.86
C LYS A 178 28.49 2.46 -0.63
N ARG A 179 27.26 2.22 -0.19
CA ARG A 179 26.60 2.82 0.98
C ARG A 179 26.95 2.02 2.24
N HIS A 180 27.80 2.60 3.07
CA HIS A 180 28.37 1.97 4.27
C HIS A 180 27.63 2.36 5.55
N GLU A 181 26.71 3.31 5.49
CA GLU A 181 25.96 3.73 6.66
C GLU A 181 25.17 2.58 7.28
N HIS A 182 25.07 2.64 8.60
CA HIS A 182 24.24 1.74 9.36
C HIS A 182 22.77 2.06 9.07
N VAL A 183 22.00 1.03 8.71
CA VAL A 183 20.55 1.10 8.62
C VAL A 183 20.02 0.31 9.81
N GLN A 184 19.49 1.00 10.81
CA GLN A 184 18.93 0.37 11.99
C GLN A 184 17.66 -0.39 11.63
N PHE A 185 17.60 -1.66 11.98
CA PHE A 185 16.41 -2.50 11.87
C PHE A 185 16.12 -3.17 13.21
N ASN A 186 14.85 -3.43 13.47
CA ASN A 186 14.40 -4.12 14.68
C ASN A 186 14.24 -5.61 14.41
N GLU A 187 14.23 -6.42 15.47
CA GLU A 187 13.92 -7.86 15.39
C GLU A 187 12.49 -8.10 14.88
N PHE A 188 11.55 -7.25 15.31
CA PHE A 188 10.15 -7.30 14.88
C PHE A 188 9.81 -6.10 14.01
N LEU A 189 9.18 -6.37 12.86
CA LEU A 189 8.79 -5.36 11.87
C LEU A 189 7.28 -5.43 11.62
N VAL A 190 6.58 -4.34 11.91
CA VAL A 190 5.13 -4.23 11.66
C VAL A 190 4.88 -3.67 10.27
N MET A 191 4.25 -4.47 9.40
CA MET A 191 4.07 -4.11 7.99
C MET A 191 2.72 -3.43 7.67
N ASP A 192 1.78 -3.39 8.61
CA ASP A 192 0.40 -2.95 8.36
C ASP A 192 0.27 -1.50 7.90
N ILE A 193 1.21 -0.63 8.31
CA ILE A 193 1.25 0.78 7.93
C ILE A 193 1.62 0.99 6.45
N TYR A 194 2.23 0.00 5.81
CA TYR A 194 2.67 0.04 4.41
C TYR A 194 1.67 -0.61 3.43
N LYS A 195 0.59 -1.22 3.95
CA LYS A 195 -0.40 -1.94 3.15
C LYS A 195 -1.34 -1.00 2.40
N TYR A 196 -1.75 -1.44 1.21
CA TYR A 196 -2.84 -0.83 0.46
C TYR A 196 -4.15 -1.02 1.22
N ARG A 197 -4.85 0.09 1.50
CA ARG A 197 -6.20 0.08 2.05
C ARG A 197 -7.15 0.48 0.94
N VAL A 198 -8.07 -0.41 0.57
CA VAL A 198 -9.20 -0.05 -0.29
C VAL A 198 -10.05 0.95 0.50
N PRO A 199 -10.36 2.14 -0.04
CA PRO A 199 -11.35 3.01 0.58
C PRO A 199 -12.68 2.26 0.64
N SER A 200 -13.15 1.91 1.84
CA SER A 200 -14.51 1.41 2.00
C SER A 200 -15.50 2.49 1.55
N PRO A 201 -16.57 2.15 0.83
CA PRO A 201 -17.68 3.07 0.62
C PRO A 201 -18.16 3.56 1.99
N LYS A 202 -18.18 4.87 2.21
CA LYS A 202 -18.70 5.44 3.45
C LYS A 202 -20.19 5.08 3.54
N SER A 203 -20.57 4.17 4.44
CA SER A 203 -21.96 4.05 4.87
C SER A 203 -22.26 5.27 5.73
N SER A 204 -23.00 6.22 5.18
CA SER A 204 -23.55 7.36 5.92
C SER A 204 -24.58 6.86 6.93
N GLN A 205 -24.14 6.51 8.14
CA GLN A 205 -25.07 6.26 9.23
C GLN A 205 -24.38 6.53 10.56
N GLU A 206 -24.31 7.81 10.93
CA GLU A 206 -24.17 8.23 12.32
C GLU A 206 -24.46 9.73 12.42
N GLN A 207 -25.75 10.08 12.49
CA GLN A 207 -26.27 11.24 13.21
C GLN A 207 -27.81 11.21 13.15
N LEU A 208 -28.42 10.39 14.01
CA LEU A 208 -29.77 10.70 14.51
C LEU A 208 -30.06 9.89 15.77
N SER A 209 -29.69 10.41 16.94
CA SER A 209 -30.43 10.19 18.19
C SER A 209 -29.76 10.90 19.36
N GLN A 210 -30.14 12.15 19.58
CA GLN A 210 -30.10 12.75 20.91
C GLN A 210 -31.12 13.89 21.00
N LYS A 211 -32.39 13.53 21.26
CA LYS A 211 -33.32 14.38 22.01
C LYS A 211 -34.53 13.58 22.48
N ASN A 212 -34.58 13.32 23.79
CA ASN A 212 -35.66 13.70 24.71
C ASN A 212 -35.76 12.69 25.86
N SER A 213 -35.55 13.18 27.07
CA SER A 213 -36.25 12.68 28.24
C SER A 213 -36.66 13.91 29.04
N GLU A 214 -37.96 14.17 29.01
CA GLU A 214 -38.66 15.13 29.85
C GLU A 214 -38.71 14.57 31.27
N GLU A 215 -38.42 15.40 32.27
CA GLU A 215 -38.89 15.20 33.64
C GLU A 215 -39.48 16.50 34.22
N THR A 216 -40.49 16.29 35.05
CA THR A 216 -41.60 17.15 35.43
C THR A 216 -41.28 18.17 36.55
N MET A 217 -41.88 19.36 36.46
CA MET A 217 -41.98 20.48 37.44
C MET A 217 -42.79 20.10 38.71
N PRO A 218 -42.80 20.85 39.87
CA PRO A 218 -43.03 22.31 40.00
C PRO A 218 -42.23 23.00 41.16
N GLY A 219 -42.18 24.32 41.39
CA GLY A 219 -42.76 25.56 40.87
C GLY A 219 -42.43 26.70 41.87
N THR A 220 -42.59 27.98 41.49
CA THR A 220 -42.95 29.17 42.34
C THR A 220 -42.33 30.49 41.81
N LYS A 221 -43.21 31.41 41.33
CA LYS A 221 -43.24 32.91 41.36
C LYS A 221 -41.99 33.71 40.90
N ASP A 222 -42.07 34.91 40.33
CA ASP A 222 -43.09 35.84 39.83
C ASP A 222 -42.32 36.91 39.02
N GLY A 223 -42.97 37.56 38.04
CA GLY A 223 -42.71 38.99 37.77
C GLY A 223 -41.99 39.43 36.48
N ARG A 224 -42.82 39.84 35.51
CA ARG A 224 -42.82 41.17 34.85
C ARG A 224 -42.01 41.43 33.55
N ALA A 225 -42.78 41.37 32.46
CA ALA A 225 -43.02 42.37 31.39
C ALA A 225 -41.86 42.94 30.53
N GLY A 226 -42.04 42.83 29.21
CA GLY A 226 -41.46 43.72 28.18
C GLY A 226 -41.35 43.05 26.81
N LYS A 227 -42.24 43.40 25.87
CA LYS A 227 -42.31 42.92 24.47
C LYS A 227 -41.75 44.02 23.51
N PRO A 228 -41.75 43.85 22.17
CA PRO A 228 -40.62 43.82 21.22
C PRO A 228 -40.62 45.11 20.31
N PRO A 229 -40.33 45.16 18.98
CA PRO A 229 -39.65 44.26 18.00
C PRO A 229 -38.70 44.99 16.98
N GLU A 230 -38.21 44.24 15.98
CA GLU A 230 -37.94 44.63 14.55
C GLU A 230 -36.87 45.70 14.27
N ALA A 231 -36.18 45.80 13.13
CA ALA A 231 -35.91 45.08 11.88
C ALA A 231 -34.66 45.81 11.26
N GLU A 232 -33.80 45.26 10.41
CA GLU A 232 -33.88 45.21 8.94
C GLU A 232 -32.45 44.96 8.42
N GLN A 233 -32.33 44.32 7.25
CA GLN A 233 -31.12 44.25 6.42
C GLN A 233 -30.89 45.60 5.69
N PRO A 234 -29.75 45.88 5.01
CA PRO A 234 -29.58 45.36 3.64
C PRO A 234 -28.12 45.09 3.14
N LEU A 235 -28.07 44.15 2.18
CA LEU A 235 -27.29 44.05 0.93
C LEU A 235 -26.07 44.97 0.67
N GLY A 236 -24.93 44.37 0.24
CA GLY A 236 -23.95 45.07 -0.60
C GLY A 236 -22.55 44.48 -0.73
N THR A 237 -22.27 43.93 -1.92
CA THR A 237 -20.99 44.00 -2.68
C THR A 237 -19.79 43.11 -2.31
N LYS A 238 -19.35 42.30 -3.30
CA LYS A 238 -18.05 41.60 -3.36
C LYS A 238 -16.90 42.59 -3.52
N PRO A 239 -15.69 42.22 -3.05
CA PRO A 239 -14.60 42.12 -4.04
C PRO A 239 -13.74 40.85 -3.89
N LEU A 240 -13.16 40.47 -5.02
CA LEU A 240 -12.05 39.54 -5.17
C LEU A 240 -10.86 39.92 -4.29
N PHE A 241 -10.24 38.93 -3.62
CA PHE A 241 -8.83 38.96 -3.28
C PHE A 241 -8.21 37.55 -3.38
N MET A 242 -7.13 37.45 -4.16
CA MET A 242 -6.13 36.39 -4.10
C MET A 242 -5.38 36.45 -2.77
N ASN A 243 -5.05 35.28 -2.21
CA ASN A 243 -3.83 34.90 -1.46
C ASN A 243 -4.04 33.43 -1.05
N GLY A 244 -3.14 32.47 -1.21
CA GLY A 244 -1.70 32.56 -1.03
C GLY A 244 -1.35 32.36 0.45
N ALA A 245 -1.43 31.13 0.99
CA ALA A 245 -0.65 30.69 2.15
C ALA A 245 -0.86 29.21 2.47
N SER A 246 0.29 28.53 2.57
CA SER A 246 0.57 27.24 3.19
C SER A 246 0.01 27.15 4.60
N SER A 247 -0.53 25.99 4.99
CA SER A 247 -0.79 25.66 6.40
C SER A 247 -0.29 24.26 6.73
N SER A 248 0.88 24.26 7.35
CA SER A 248 1.38 23.23 8.24
C SER A 248 0.46 23.08 9.46
N SER A 249 0.04 21.85 9.76
CA SER A 249 -0.61 21.44 11.02
C SER A 249 -0.61 19.90 11.07
N SER A 250 -0.35 19.18 12.15
CA SER A 250 0.13 19.46 13.51
C SER A 250 0.59 18.11 14.06
N SER A 251 1.84 17.99 14.49
CA SER A 251 2.34 16.78 15.16
C SER A 251 1.96 16.83 16.64
N SER A 252 1.01 16.00 17.06
CA SER A 252 0.69 15.79 18.48
C SER A 252 1.90 15.12 19.15
N SER A 253 2.53 15.83 20.08
CA SER A 253 3.66 15.35 20.88
C SER A 253 3.12 14.81 22.21
N PHE A 254 3.13 13.49 22.41
CA PHE A 254 2.92 12.90 23.73
C PHE A 254 4.25 12.89 24.48
N LEU A 255 4.29 13.66 25.57
CA LEU A 255 5.35 13.67 26.56
C LEU A 255 5.37 12.34 27.33
N MET A 256 6.54 11.70 27.41
CA MET A 256 6.81 10.64 28.39
C MET A 256 8.00 11.06 29.24
N SER A 257 7.78 11.07 30.56
CA SER A 257 8.75 11.40 31.60
C SER A 257 9.91 10.39 31.67
N PRO A 258 11.11 10.79 32.14
CA PRO A 258 12.23 9.86 32.27
C PRO A 258 12.13 9.03 33.56
N GLY A 259 12.10 7.71 33.40
CA GLY A 259 12.33 6.75 34.49
C GLY A 259 13.83 6.57 34.73
N ALA A 260 14.25 6.70 35.99
CA ALA A 260 15.62 6.50 36.45
C ALA A 260 16.04 5.02 36.38
N PHE A 261 17.25 4.76 35.90
CA PHE A 261 17.91 3.45 35.97
C PHE A 261 18.95 3.43 37.10
N PRO A 262 19.04 2.36 37.91
CA PRO A 262 20.17 2.17 38.81
C PRO A 262 21.38 1.58 38.06
N LEU A 263 22.56 2.17 38.29
CA LEU A 263 23.85 1.63 37.89
C LEU A 263 24.09 0.26 38.54
N ALA A 264 24.49 -0.73 37.75
CA ALA A 264 25.16 -1.93 38.24
C ALA A 264 26.63 -1.89 37.84
N ALA A 265 27.50 -2.01 38.84
CA ALA A 265 28.95 -2.03 38.73
C ALA A 265 29.45 -3.34 38.09
N PHE A 266 30.47 -3.22 37.24
CA PHE A 266 31.29 -4.34 36.78
C PHE A 266 32.27 -4.78 37.89
N PRO A 267 32.54 -6.08 38.07
CA PRO A 267 33.77 -6.53 38.67
C PRO A 267 34.81 -6.89 37.59
N GLU A 268 36.02 -6.37 37.78
CA GLU A 268 37.24 -6.81 37.12
C GLU A 268 37.59 -8.26 37.54
N CYS A 269 37.88 -9.11 36.55
CA CYS A 269 39.02 -10.03 36.47
C CYS A 269 38.98 -10.78 35.13
#